data_AF-A0A349VX12-F1
#
_entry.id   AF-A0A349VX12-F1
#
_cell.length_a   1.000
_cell.length_b   1.000
_cell.length_c   1.000
_cell.angle_alpha   90.00
_cell.angle_beta   90.00
_cell.angle_gamma   90.00
#
_symmetry.space_group_name_H-M   'P 1'
#
loop_
_entity.id
_entity.type
_entity.pdbx_description
1 polymer ?
#
loop_
_entity_poly.entity_id
_entity_poly.type
_entity_poly.pdbx_seq_one_letter_code
_entity_poly.pdbx_strand_id
1 'polypeptide(L)'
;MKNSLKMGLISALIGLLFSCKEQVSPLSEAYYKKSGAIYFIPGGNGFERGSRKTVADVASFSVIKDVYARDKDHLYFMGCPQQLVDVKTFQLKNRIPVDQRHVFKFEGFASATSDCSQNQLTIIDGADPATYTTLYDQLPALAKDKAHYFYKYQPLHVDYATFSVINSNFVKDKNQLYVVTDKGILSLHYKIARVEALNAAYILLDGKKLLYYEPHQHIGLLEINIPSSNKIKFLNEKTVIIDQLIVISGKKFGYPAVDPGSFELLEGSNGNATWSRDKNHVYYKQQIFSEADPKTFEVLKFAVAKDAKHIFIGNKIFNGPDVKSFKKVDKSRVNHDFEDDLGNRYWYQTNKGEVILVPVTKK
;
A
#
# COMPACT_ATOMS: atom_id res chain seq x y z
N MET A 1 -46.01 21.62 -31.17
CA MET A 1 -45.12 22.28 -32.16
C MET A 1 -44.44 23.46 -31.50
N LYS A 2 -43.09 23.51 -31.54
CA LYS A 2 -42.20 24.69 -31.39
C LYS A 2 -42.29 25.42 -30.03
N ASN A 3 -41.26 25.57 -29.19
CA ASN A 3 -39.83 25.79 -29.45
C ASN A 3 -39.00 25.23 -28.29
N SER A 4 -38.18 24.23 -28.56
CA SER A 4 -37.05 23.79 -27.74
C SER A 4 -35.77 24.15 -28.48
N LEU A 5 -35.26 25.37 -28.32
CA LEU A 5 -33.91 25.71 -28.77
C LEU A 5 -33.40 26.93 -27.98
N LYS A 6 -32.12 26.87 -27.58
CA LYS A 6 -31.34 27.84 -26.79
C LYS A 6 -31.38 27.70 -25.26
N MET A 7 -30.98 26.54 -24.74
CA MET A 7 -30.31 26.48 -23.43
C MET A 7 -29.07 25.58 -23.40
N GLY A 8 -28.61 25.10 -24.57
CA GLY A 8 -27.48 24.18 -24.71
C GLY A 8 -26.15 24.80 -25.15
N LEU A 9 -26.02 26.13 -25.17
CA LEU A 9 -24.82 26.81 -25.68
C LEU A 9 -24.25 27.89 -24.75
N ILE A 10 -24.80 28.07 -23.56
CA ILE A 10 -24.28 29.04 -22.57
C ILE A 10 -23.44 28.36 -21.47
N SER A 11 -23.57 27.04 -21.28
CA SER A 11 -22.80 26.28 -20.29
C SER A 11 -21.43 25.78 -20.78
N ALA A 12 -21.10 25.95 -22.07
CA ALA A 12 -19.78 25.63 -22.63
C ALA A 12 -18.85 26.86 -22.79
N LEU A 13 -19.33 28.07 -22.49
CA LEU A 13 -18.57 29.33 -22.62
C LEU A 13 -18.18 29.99 -21.30
N ILE A 14 -18.53 29.39 -20.15
CA ILE A 14 -18.13 29.90 -18.82
C ILE A 14 -16.82 29.24 -18.33
N GLY A 15 -16.29 28.23 -19.05
CA GLY A 15 -14.99 27.61 -18.78
C GLY A 15 -13.78 28.23 -19.49
N LEU A 16 -13.99 29.31 -20.25
CA LEU A 16 -12.98 30.05 -21.01
C LEU A 16 -13.02 31.54 -20.61
N LEU A 17 -13.09 31.83 -19.31
CA LEU A 17 -12.48 33.07 -18.85
C LEU A 17 -10.99 32.90 -19.12
N PHE A 18 -10.50 33.60 -20.14
CA PHE A 18 -9.09 33.77 -20.44
C PHE A 18 -8.37 34.14 -19.13
N SER A 19 -7.87 33.16 -18.39
CA SER A 19 -6.83 33.45 -17.43
C SER A 19 -5.68 33.94 -18.31
N CYS A 20 -5.43 35.25 -18.32
CA CYS A 20 -4.21 35.86 -18.87
C CYS A 20 -3.01 35.42 -18.01
N LYS A 21 -2.83 34.11 -17.88
CA LYS A 21 -1.77 33.42 -17.17
C LYS A 21 -0.94 32.73 -18.23
N GLU A 22 0.35 33.01 -18.20
CA GLU A 22 1.31 32.45 -19.13
C GLU A 22 2.15 31.43 -18.36
N GLN A 23 2.27 30.21 -18.87
CA GLN A 23 3.13 29.21 -18.23
C GLN A 23 4.58 29.70 -18.28
N VAL A 24 5.25 29.73 -17.13
CA VAL A 24 6.59 30.31 -17.02
C VAL A 24 7.63 29.44 -17.72
N SER A 25 7.48 28.12 -17.68
CA SER A 25 8.43 27.17 -18.24
C SER A 25 7.78 25.80 -18.45
N PRO A 26 8.14 25.05 -19.52
CA PRO A 26 7.69 23.66 -19.69
C PRO A 26 8.24 22.70 -18.63
N LEU A 27 9.21 23.12 -17.82
CA LEU A 27 9.76 22.31 -16.72
C LEU A 27 8.78 22.17 -15.54
N SER A 28 7.67 22.92 -15.54
CA SER A 28 6.63 22.85 -14.52
C SER A 28 5.27 23.16 -15.12
N GLU A 29 4.29 22.31 -14.85
CA GLU A 29 2.88 22.58 -15.12
C GLU A 29 2.24 23.50 -14.07
N ALA A 30 2.99 23.95 -13.06
CA ALA A 30 2.42 24.63 -11.90
C ALA A 30 2.77 26.12 -11.80
N TYR A 31 3.81 26.62 -12.47
CA TYR A 31 4.19 28.04 -12.36
C TYR A 31 3.70 28.87 -13.55
N TYR A 32 2.95 29.94 -13.23
CA TYR A 32 2.36 30.85 -14.22
C TYR A 32 2.64 32.32 -13.88
N LYS A 33 2.88 33.15 -14.89
CA LYS A 33 2.92 34.60 -14.78
C LYS A 33 1.54 35.17 -15.06
N LYS A 34 0.98 35.95 -14.13
CA LYS A 34 -0.33 36.58 -14.25
C LYS A 34 -0.30 37.94 -13.57
N SER A 35 -0.82 38.98 -14.25
CA SER A 35 -0.90 40.35 -13.71
C SER A 35 0.41 40.86 -13.11
N GLY A 36 1.55 40.59 -13.78
CA GLY A 36 2.87 41.05 -13.35
C GLY A 36 3.46 40.31 -12.14
N ALA A 37 2.89 39.18 -11.70
CA ALA A 37 3.43 38.36 -10.62
C ALA A 37 3.51 36.88 -11.01
N ILE A 38 4.34 36.12 -10.28
CA ILE A 38 4.42 34.67 -10.41
C ILE A 38 3.45 34.00 -9.44
N TYR A 39 2.70 33.02 -9.96
CA TYR A 39 1.77 32.19 -9.23
C TYR A 39 2.18 30.72 -9.31
N PHE A 40 2.03 30.01 -8.20
CA PHE A 40 2.02 28.55 -8.16
C PHE A 40 0.58 28.06 -8.17
N ILE A 41 0.21 27.24 -9.16
CA ILE A 41 -1.13 26.68 -9.35
C ILE A 41 -0.96 25.15 -9.42
N PRO A 42 -1.37 24.40 -8.38
CA PRO A 42 -1.15 22.95 -8.34
C PRO A 42 -1.78 22.25 -9.56
N GLY A 43 -0.95 21.47 -10.26
CA GLY A 43 -1.33 20.74 -11.47
C GLY A 43 -1.81 21.63 -12.62
N GLY A 44 -1.51 22.92 -12.60
CA GLY A 44 -1.89 23.86 -13.65
C GLY A 44 -3.39 24.05 -13.85
N ASN A 45 -4.21 23.59 -12.89
CA ASN A 45 -5.64 23.41 -13.08
C ASN A 45 -6.33 24.70 -13.59
N GLY A 46 -7.24 24.53 -14.55
CA GLY A 46 -7.92 25.64 -15.24
C GLY A 46 -8.80 26.50 -14.31
N PHE A 47 -9.25 25.93 -13.20
CA PHE A 47 -10.03 26.64 -12.18
C PHE A 47 -9.17 27.47 -11.22
N GLU A 48 -7.84 27.42 -11.34
CA GLU A 48 -6.87 28.05 -10.45
C GLU A 48 -7.08 27.73 -8.95
N ARG A 49 -7.66 26.56 -8.64
CA ARG A 49 -7.90 26.13 -7.26
C ARG A 49 -6.57 25.91 -6.55
N GLY A 50 -6.45 26.49 -5.36
CA GLY A 50 -5.22 26.45 -4.57
C GLY A 50 -4.08 27.28 -5.14
N SER A 51 -4.38 28.24 -6.03
CA SER A 51 -3.41 29.18 -6.56
C SER A 51 -2.78 30.02 -5.44
N ARG A 52 -1.46 30.13 -5.47
CA ARG A 52 -0.65 30.93 -4.54
C ARG A 52 0.10 31.99 -5.32
N LYS A 53 -0.16 33.26 -5.00
CA LYS A 53 0.71 34.35 -5.43
C LYS A 53 2.03 34.24 -4.68
N THR A 54 3.14 34.15 -5.41
CA THR A 54 4.48 34.08 -4.82
C THR A 54 5.01 35.49 -4.53
N VAL A 55 6.07 35.56 -3.71
CA VAL A 55 6.83 36.80 -3.45
C VAL A 55 8.05 36.93 -4.37
N ALA A 56 8.11 36.15 -5.45
CA ALA A 56 9.29 36.04 -6.30
C ALA A 56 9.60 37.31 -7.07
N ASP A 57 10.91 37.58 -7.22
CA ASP A 57 11.41 38.53 -8.19
C ASP A 57 11.17 38.01 -9.61
N VAL A 58 10.21 38.62 -10.30
CA VAL A 58 9.74 38.16 -11.62
C VAL A 58 10.84 38.20 -12.68
N ALA A 59 11.80 39.11 -12.56
CA ALA A 59 12.85 39.30 -13.55
C ALA A 59 13.90 38.18 -13.51
N SER A 60 14.19 37.65 -12.32
CA SER A 60 15.16 36.56 -12.12
C SER A 60 14.53 35.19 -11.88
N PHE A 61 13.19 35.10 -11.84
CA PHE A 61 12.49 33.86 -11.59
C PHE A 61 12.73 32.82 -12.68
N SER A 62 13.11 31.62 -12.27
CA SER A 62 13.35 30.47 -13.13
C SER A 62 12.81 29.19 -12.50
N VAL A 63 12.14 28.37 -13.31
CA VAL A 63 11.66 27.05 -12.87
C VAL A 63 12.82 26.07 -12.93
N ILE A 64 13.00 25.29 -11.86
CA ILE A 64 13.99 24.21 -11.80
C ILE A 64 13.36 22.94 -12.39
N LYS A 65 12.29 22.45 -11.74
CA LYS A 65 11.47 21.33 -12.21
C LYS A 65 10.25 21.14 -11.32
N ASP A 66 9.14 20.68 -11.88
CA ASP A 66 7.93 20.30 -11.16
C ASP A 66 7.46 21.43 -10.22
N VAL A 67 7.61 21.26 -8.91
CA VAL A 67 7.19 22.26 -7.90
C VAL A 67 8.34 23.15 -7.41
N TYR A 68 9.55 22.95 -7.92
CA TYR A 68 10.74 23.69 -7.53
C TYR A 68 11.05 24.82 -8.52
N ALA A 69 11.28 26.01 -7.99
CA ALA A 69 11.72 27.18 -8.74
C ALA A 69 12.65 28.04 -7.87
N ARG A 70 13.30 29.04 -8.47
CA ARG A 70 14.13 30.01 -7.74
C ARG A 70 14.07 31.38 -8.39
N ASP A 71 14.37 32.40 -7.63
CA ASP A 71 14.80 33.69 -8.16
C ASP A 71 16.24 33.98 -7.68
N LYS A 72 16.71 35.21 -7.82
CA LYS A 72 18.06 35.60 -7.40
C LYS A 72 18.32 35.48 -5.89
N ASP A 73 17.28 35.51 -5.05
CA ASP A 73 17.39 35.57 -3.58
C ASP A 73 16.81 34.33 -2.87
N HIS A 74 15.85 33.61 -3.48
CA HIS A 74 15.08 32.56 -2.81
C HIS A 74 14.91 31.31 -3.69
N LEU A 75 14.87 30.14 -3.02
CA LEU A 75 14.28 28.91 -3.57
C LEU A 75 12.79 28.86 -3.20
N TYR A 76 11.96 28.38 -4.12
CA TYR A 76 10.54 28.11 -3.93
C TYR A 76 10.24 26.60 -4.07
N PHE A 77 9.51 26.06 -3.08
CA PHE A 77 8.87 24.75 -3.16
C PHE A 77 7.36 24.97 -3.08
N MET A 78 6.62 24.58 -4.12
CA MET A 78 5.17 24.81 -4.23
C MET A 78 4.77 26.28 -4.07
N GLY A 79 5.59 27.20 -4.59
CA GLY A 79 5.41 28.64 -4.48
C GLY A 79 5.74 29.23 -3.10
N CYS A 80 6.18 28.41 -2.14
CA CYS A 80 6.60 28.87 -0.82
C CYS A 80 8.11 29.07 -0.75
N PRO A 81 8.59 30.24 -0.29
CA PRO A 81 10.02 30.47 -0.12
C PRO A 81 10.59 29.54 0.95
N GLN A 82 11.79 29.01 0.71
CA GLN A 82 12.49 28.06 1.56
C GLN A 82 13.62 28.76 2.32
N GLN A 83 13.73 28.50 3.62
CA GLN A 83 14.65 29.23 4.49
C GLN A 83 16.04 28.61 4.64
N LEU A 84 16.13 27.27 4.54
CA LEU A 84 17.36 26.53 4.87
C LEU A 84 18.28 26.26 3.67
N VAL A 85 17.81 26.56 2.46
CA VAL A 85 18.47 26.15 1.23
C VAL A 85 19.48 27.20 0.75
N ASP A 86 20.67 26.76 0.34
CA ASP A 86 21.57 27.57 -0.47
C ASP A 86 21.06 27.67 -1.93
N VAL A 87 20.47 28.82 -2.28
CA VAL A 87 19.81 29.06 -3.58
C VAL A 87 20.75 28.88 -4.77
N LYS A 88 22.03 29.24 -4.61
CA LYS A 88 23.01 29.24 -5.70
C LYS A 88 23.40 27.82 -6.08
N THR A 89 23.58 26.97 -5.07
CA THR A 89 24.07 25.60 -5.24
C THR A 89 22.96 24.55 -5.26
N PHE A 90 21.72 24.95 -4.98
CA PHE A 90 20.59 24.03 -5.02
C PHE A 90 20.37 23.40 -6.40
N GLN A 91 20.12 22.10 -6.40
CA GLN A 91 19.78 21.31 -7.58
C GLN A 91 18.94 20.08 -7.22
N LEU A 92 18.35 19.46 -8.23
CA LEU A 92 17.66 18.16 -8.09
C LEU A 92 18.54 17.04 -8.65
N LYS A 93 19.19 16.28 -7.77
CA LYS A 93 19.98 15.10 -8.15
C LYS A 93 19.08 13.88 -8.19
N ASN A 94 18.71 13.39 -9.38
CA ASN A 94 17.73 12.30 -9.53
C ASN A 94 16.42 12.55 -8.74
N ARG A 95 15.89 13.79 -8.84
CA ARG A 95 14.72 14.29 -8.09
C ARG A 95 14.93 14.45 -6.57
N ILE A 96 16.14 14.24 -6.06
CA ILE A 96 16.50 14.50 -4.66
C ILE A 96 16.94 15.97 -4.54
N PRO A 97 16.25 16.79 -3.73
CA PRO A 97 16.66 18.16 -3.51
C PRO A 97 17.93 18.21 -2.66
N VAL A 98 18.98 18.82 -3.21
CA VAL A 98 20.28 18.96 -2.55
C VAL A 98 20.83 20.36 -2.77
N ASP A 99 21.66 20.84 -1.85
CA ASP A 99 22.58 21.94 -2.09
C ASP A 99 24.02 21.47 -1.83
N GLN A 100 25.00 22.39 -1.81
CA GLN A 100 26.40 22.03 -1.61
C GLN A 100 26.69 21.35 -0.25
N ARG A 101 25.82 21.50 0.76
CA ARG A 101 26.02 20.98 2.13
C ARG A 101 24.98 19.97 2.59
N HIS A 102 23.77 20.05 2.06
CA HIS A 102 22.62 19.33 2.62
C HIS A 102 21.85 18.55 1.57
N VAL A 103 21.28 17.44 2.02
CA VAL A 103 20.16 16.76 1.37
C VAL A 103 18.89 17.19 2.06
N PHE A 104 17.86 17.50 1.29
CA PHE A 104 16.57 17.92 1.80
C PHE A 104 15.51 16.85 1.62
N LYS A 105 14.49 16.91 2.47
CA LYS A 105 13.27 16.12 2.40
C LYS A 105 12.06 17.02 2.58
N PHE A 106 10.91 16.50 2.19
CA PHE A 106 9.62 17.05 2.58
C PHE A 106 8.84 15.95 3.29
N GLU A 107 8.35 16.25 4.49
CA GLU A 107 7.52 15.35 5.29
C GLU A 107 6.13 15.97 5.44
N GLY A 108 5.10 15.22 5.08
CA GLY A 108 3.71 15.66 5.19
C GLY A 108 2.93 15.51 3.89
N PHE A 109 1.68 15.97 3.92
CA PHE A 109 0.84 16.02 2.73
C PHE A 109 1.03 17.36 2.03
N ALA A 110 1.71 17.33 0.90
CA ALA A 110 1.93 18.50 0.06
C ALA A 110 0.59 19.12 -0.34
N SER A 111 0.27 20.28 0.23
CA SER A 111 -0.95 21.01 -0.10
C SER A 111 -0.60 22.40 -0.62
N ALA A 112 -1.12 22.76 -1.78
CA ALA A 112 -0.92 24.11 -2.29
C ALA A 112 -1.64 25.18 -1.46
N THR A 113 -2.63 24.78 -0.64
CA THR A 113 -3.42 25.70 0.19
C THR A 113 -2.96 25.80 1.63
N SER A 114 -2.02 24.96 2.09
CA SER A 114 -1.46 25.05 3.45
C SER A 114 -0.62 26.31 3.63
N ASP A 115 -0.37 26.73 4.86
CA ASP A 115 0.56 27.82 5.11
C ASP A 115 1.99 27.45 4.66
N CYS A 116 2.80 28.44 4.26
CA CYS A 116 4.16 28.16 3.81
C CYS A 116 5.05 27.55 4.91
N SER A 117 4.75 27.77 6.19
CA SER A 117 5.42 27.08 7.32
C SER A 117 5.23 25.56 7.29
N GLN A 118 4.16 25.07 6.66
CA GLN A 118 3.88 23.63 6.51
C GLN A 118 4.47 23.04 5.22
N ASN A 119 4.91 23.89 4.29
CA ASN A 119 5.53 23.51 3.02
C ASN A 119 7.03 23.88 3.02
N GLN A 120 7.72 23.54 4.11
CA GLN A 120 9.17 23.73 4.24
C GLN A 120 9.91 22.42 4.01
N LEU A 121 10.97 22.50 3.23
CA LEU A 121 11.98 21.47 3.12
C LEU A 121 12.77 21.42 4.43
N THR A 122 13.00 20.21 4.92
CA THR A 122 13.85 19.96 6.10
C THR A 122 15.11 19.22 5.69
N ILE A 123 16.16 19.37 6.48
CA ILE A 123 17.45 18.72 6.24
C ILE A 123 17.37 17.25 6.66
N ILE A 124 18.01 16.38 5.90
CA ILE A 124 18.30 15.01 6.31
C ILE A 124 19.63 15.04 7.06
N ASP A 125 19.57 14.97 8.39
CA ASP A 125 20.75 15.11 9.23
C ASP A 125 21.80 14.04 8.92
N GLY A 126 23.04 14.48 8.72
CA GLY A 126 24.20 13.61 8.46
C GLY A 126 24.30 13.05 7.04
N ALA A 127 23.38 13.37 6.14
CA ALA A 127 23.42 12.92 4.74
C ALA A 127 24.44 13.69 3.90
N ASP A 128 25.30 12.97 3.20
CA ASP A 128 26.26 13.56 2.26
C ASP A 128 25.60 13.87 0.90
N PRO A 129 25.46 15.14 0.48
CA PRO A 129 24.75 15.50 -0.75
C PRO A 129 25.43 15.01 -2.03
N ALA A 130 26.75 14.82 -2.00
CA ALA A 130 27.51 14.34 -3.15
C ALA A 130 27.23 12.87 -3.45
N THR A 131 26.89 12.06 -2.45
CA THR A 131 26.78 10.60 -2.58
C THR A 131 25.42 10.02 -2.20
N TYR A 132 24.52 10.81 -1.61
CA TYR A 132 23.18 10.36 -1.25
C TYR A 132 22.39 9.84 -2.46
N THR A 133 21.78 8.68 -2.28
CA THR A 133 20.94 8.01 -3.29
C THR A 133 19.86 7.16 -2.61
N THR A 134 18.70 7.02 -3.27
CA THR A 134 17.62 6.16 -2.79
C THR A 134 17.81 4.73 -3.27
N LEU A 135 17.42 3.77 -2.43
CA LEU A 135 17.41 2.34 -2.73
C LEU A 135 15.97 1.82 -2.77
N TYR A 136 15.07 2.59 -3.37
CA TYR A 136 13.62 2.35 -3.35
C TYR A 136 13.25 0.97 -3.88
N ASP A 137 13.93 0.51 -4.93
CA ASP A 137 13.70 -0.80 -5.54
C ASP A 137 14.12 -1.98 -4.63
N GLN A 138 15.03 -1.76 -3.68
CA GLN A 138 15.45 -2.78 -2.72
C GLN A 138 14.53 -2.77 -1.50
N LEU A 139 14.28 -1.59 -0.94
CA LEU A 139 13.41 -1.41 0.21
C LEU A 139 12.82 0.02 0.18
N PRO A 140 11.49 0.18 0.20
CA PRO A 140 10.88 1.50 0.24
C PRO A 140 11.41 2.34 1.41
N ALA A 141 11.69 3.62 1.14
CA ALA A 141 12.25 4.58 2.10
C ALA A 141 13.68 4.26 2.59
N LEU A 142 14.38 3.28 2.01
CA LEU A 142 15.81 3.07 2.20
C LEU A 142 16.61 4.00 1.28
N ALA A 143 17.67 4.57 1.83
CA ALA A 143 18.65 5.35 1.11
C ALA A 143 20.04 5.10 1.70
N LYS A 144 21.08 5.53 0.99
CA LYS A 144 22.44 5.54 1.50
C LYS A 144 23.25 6.70 0.96
N ASP A 145 24.31 7.02 1.65
CA ASP A 145 25.42 7.82 1.13
C ASP A 145 26.73 7.02 1.23
N LYS A 146 27.89 7.68 1.15
CA LYS A 146 29.21 7.05 1.24
C LYS A 146 29.54 6.39 2.59
N ALA A 147 28.83 6.74 3.67
CA ALA A 147 29.17 6.34 5.04
C ALA A 147 27.99 5.76 5.82
N HIS A 148 26.76 6.10 5.47
CA HIS A 148 25.57 5.73 6.23
C HIS A 148 24.47 5.17 5.33
N TYR A 149 23.66 4.27 5.90
CA TYR A 149 22.32 3.97 5.40
C TYR A 149 21.31 4.83 6.15
N PHE A 150 20.19 5.14 5.49
CA PHE A 150 19.09 5.89 6.06
C PHE A 150 17.79 5.13 5.79
N TYR A 151 16.90 5.09 6.78
CA TYR A 151 15.55 4.60 6.60
C TYR A 151 14.57 5.66 7.09
N LYS A 152 13.62 6.05 6.25
CA LYS A 152 12.70 7.17 6.52
C LYS A 152 13.46 8.43 6.97
N TYR A 153 14.55 8.72 6.25
CA TYR A 153 15.42 9.87 6.48
C TYR A 153 16.16 9.90 7.83
N GLN A 154 16.17 8.80 8.58
CA GLN A 154 16.93 8.67 9.81
C GLN A 154 18.16 7.78 9.57
N PRO A 155 19.36 8.15 10.06
CA PRO A 155 20.55 7.34 9.91
C PRO A 155 20.40 6.00 10.65
N LEU A 156 20.90 4.93 10.05
CA LEU A 156 20.89 3.58 10.61
C LEU A 156 22.24 3.26 11.25
N HIS A 157 22.20 2.68 12.45
CA HIS A 157 23.39 2.12 13.09
C HIS A 157 23.56 0.64 12.69
N VAL A 158 24.24 0.45 11.56
CA VAL A 158 24.49 -0.86 10.92
C VAL A 158 25.94 -0.91 10.42
N ASP A 159 26.49 -2.11 10.25
CA ASP A 159 27.75 -2.26 9.54
C ASP A 159 27.54 -1.98 8.04
N TYR A 160 28.10 -0.86 7.58
CA TYR A 160 27.89 -0.34 6.22
C TYR A 160 28.31 -1.34 5.13
N ALA A 161 29.43 -2.04 5.33
CA ALA A 161 30.00 -2.93 4.31
C ALA A 161 29.19 -4.22 4.11
N THR A 162 28.49 -4.66 5.15
CA THR A 162 27.78 -5.96 5.14
C THR A 162 26.26 -5.83 5.23
N PHE A 163 25.74 -4.61 5.37
CA PHE A 163 24.30 -4.35 5.34
C PHE A 163 23.68 -4.84 4.03
N SER A 164 22.60 -5.61 4.16
CA SER A 164 21.86 -6.19 3.04
C SER A 164 20.38 -6.33 3.35
N VAL A 165 19.54 -6.07 2.36
CA VAL A 165 18.11 -6.34 2.42
C VAL A 165 17.88 -7.82 2.16
N ILE A 166 17.12 -8.49 3.04
CA ILE A 166 16.77 -9.92 2.88
C ILE A 166 15.44 -10.03 2.14
N ASN A 167 14.43 -9.31 2.63
CA ASN A 167 13.12 -9.18 2.01
C ASN A 167 12.43 -7.90 2.49
N SER A 168 11.13 -7.75 2.24
CA SER A 168 10.36 -6.56 2.60
C SER A 168 10.29 -6.28 4.11
N ASN A 169 10.49 -7.30 4.95
CA ASN A 169 10.34 -7.21 6.41
C ASN A 169 11.66 -7.35 7.18
N PHE A 170 12.73 -7.81 6.54
CA PHE A 170 13.97 -8.13 7.23
C PHE A 170 15.21 -7.61 6.47
N VAL A 171 16.15 -7.07 7.23
CA VAL A 171 17.48 -6.68 6.75
C VAL A 171 18.52 -7.22 7.72
N LYS A 172 19.77 -7.33 7.31
CA LYS A 172 20.87 -7.80 8.17
C LYS A 172 22.15 -7.05 7.88
N ASP A 173 23.07 -7.11 8.81
CA ASP A 173 24.49 -6.85 8.55
C ASP A 173 25.32 -8.08 9.00
N LYS A 174 26.62 -7.97 9.26
CA LYS A 174 27.44 -9.08 9.79
C LYS A 174 27.21 -9.37 11.28
N ASN A 175 26.66 -8.41 12.01
CA ASN A 175 26.52 -8.47 13.46
C ASN A 175 25.16 -9.05 13.85
N GLN A 176 24.08 -8.65 13.17
CA GLN A 176 22.74 -9.02 13.55
C GLN A 176 21.66 -8.90 12.44
N LEU A 177 20.51 -9.52 12.73
CA LEU A 177 19.27 -9.36 11.99
C LEU A 177 18.46 -8.17 12.52
N TYR A 178 17.75 -7.50 11.62
CA TYR A 178 16.84 -6.41 11.93
C TYR A 178 15.48 -6.66 11.27
N VAL A 179 14.43 -6.10 11.88
CA VAL A 179 13.08 -6.06 11.33
C VAL A 179 12.74 -4.66 10.83
N VAL A 180 12.10 -4.59 9.66
CA VAL A 180 11.60 -3.36 9.06
C VAL A 180 10.19 -3.11 9.59
N THR A 181 9.98 -1.95 10.23
CA THR A 181 8.69 -1.58 10.84
C THR A 181 8.20 -0.23 10.33
N ASP A 182 6.98 0.13 10.71
CA ASP A 182 6.43 1.48 10.53
C ASP A 182 7.20 2.55 11.32
N LYS A 183 7.83 2.18 12.45
CA LYS A 183 8.60 3.09 13.31
C LYS A 183 10.07 3.21 12.92
N GLY A 184 10.62 2.25 12.17
CA GLY A 184 12.04 2.20 11.84
C GLY A 184 12.54 0.79 11.57
N ILE A 185 13.84 0.65 11.38
CA ILE A 185 14.53 -0.66 11.32
C ILE A 185 15.08 -0.97 12.70
N LEU A 186 14.57 -2.04 13.32
CA LEU A 186 14.84 -2.38 14.72
C LEU A 186 15.66 -3.66 14.81
N SER A 187 16.68 -3.66 15.68
CA SER A 187 17.50 -4.84 15.95
C SER A 187 16.68 -5.98 16.55
N LEU A 188 16.93 -7.20 16.11
CA LEU A 188 16.41 -8.42 16.72
C LEU A 188 17.47 -9.17 17.54
N HIS A 189 18.71 -8.68 17.58
CA HIS A 189 19.84 -9.25 18.35
C HIS A 189 20.18 -10.73 18.06
N TYR A 190 19.76 -11.24 16.89
CA TYR A 190 20.20 -12.55 16.40
C TYR A 190 21.65 -12.49 15.94
N LYS A 191 22.56 -13.21 16.62
CA LYS A 191 23.92 -13.45 16.10
C LYS A 191 23.84 -14.40 14.92
N ILE A 192 24.46 -14.01 13.80
CA ILE A 192 24.15 -14.61 12.51
C ILE A 192 24.94 -15.89 12.27
N ALA A 193 24.23 -17.02 12.14
CA ALA A 193 24.52 -18.06 11.17
C ALA A 193 23.39 -18.04 10.10
N ARG A 194 23.45 -18.87 9.05
CA ARG A 194 22.76 -18.72 7.75
C ARG A 194 21.30 -18.19 7.79
N VAL A 195 21.03 -17.15 6.99
CA VAL A 195 19.69 -16.57 6.76
C VAL A 195 19.26 -16.78 5.31
N GLU A 196 18.06 -17.30 5.09
CA GLU A 196 17.48 -17.52 3.78
C GLU A 196 16.14 -16.79 3.65
N ALA A 197 15.98 -15.96 2.61
CA ALA A 197 14.69 -15.38 2.27
C ALA A 197 13.84 -16.44 1.57
N LEU A 198 12.68 -16.79 2.12
CA LEU A 198 11.78 -17.73 1.46
C LEU A 198 10.81 -17.03 0.52
N ASN A 199 10.34 -15.84 0.91
CA ASN A 199 9.57 -14.91 0.09
C ASN A 199 9.62 -13.48 0.69
N ALA A 200 8.72 -12.59 0.25
CA ALA A 200 8.62 -11.23 0.76
C ALA A 200 8.31 -11.12 2.27
N ALA A 201 7.67 -12.14 2.86
CA ALA A 201 7.21 -12.13 4.25
C ALA A 201 8.01 -13.01 5.21
N TYR A 202 8.49 -14.18 4.75
CA TYR A 202 9.13 -15.20 5.58
C TYR A 202 10.63 -15.31 5.32
N ILE A 203 11.38 -15.51 6.39
CA ILE A 203 12.79 -15.92 6.35
C ILE A 203 13.00 -17.20 7.16
N LEU A 204 14.04 -17.95 6.81
CA LEU A 204 14.46 -19.15 7.50
C LEU A 204 15.86 -18.96 8.08
N LEU A 205 15.98 -19.13 9.40
CA LEU A 205 17.25 -19.11 10.12
C LEU A 205 17.75 -20.53 10.32
N ASP A 206 18.99 -20.78 9.88
CA ASP A 206 19.74 -22.04 10.03
C ASP A 206 18.99 -23.30 9.55
N GLY A 207 18.02 -23.12 8.65
CA GLY A 207 17.17 -24.22 8.20
C GLY A 207 16.22 -24.77 9.27
N LYS A 208 16.06 -24.09 10.41
CA LYS A 208 15.37 -24.62 11.61
C LYS A 208 14.34 -23.67 12.22
N LYS A 209 14.41 -22.38 11.94
CA LYS A 209 13.50 -21.40 12.53
C LYS A 209 12.92 -20.47 11.48
N LEU A 210 11.61 -20.57 11.28
CA LEU A 210 10.83 -19.69 10.42
C LEU A 210 10.48 -18.40 11.17
N LEU A 211 10.78 -17.25 10.58
CA LEU A 211 10.44 -15.93 11.11
C LEU A 211 9.41 -15.25 10.19
N TYR A 212 8.46 -14.55 10.82
CA TYR A 212 7.46 -13.71 10.18
C TYR A 212 7.23 -12.46 11.03
N TYR A 213 7.11 -11.30 10.41
CA TYR A 213 6.75 -10.07 11.12
C TYR A 213 5.31 -9.68 10.80
N GLU A 214 4.48 -9.54 11.83
CA GLU A 214 3.11 -9.03 11.74
C GLU A 214 3.07 -7.56 12.18
N PRO A 215 3.05 -6.60 11.23
CA PRO A 215 3.03 -5.18 11.57
C PRO A 215 1.68 -4.75 12.18
N HIS A 216 0.62 -5.52 11.97
CA HIS A 216 -0.71 -5.17 12.46
C HIS A 216 -0.97 -5.79 13.84
N GLN A 217 -2.01 -5.29 14.53
CA GLN A 217 -2.53 -5.88 15.78
C GLN A 217 -1.51 -5.92 16.95
N HIS A 218 -0.42 -5.16 16.87
CA HIS A 218 0.66 -5.13 17.87
C HIS A 218 1.27 -6.52 18.17
N ILE A 219 1.24 -7.44 17.20
CA ILE A 219 1.78 -8.80 17.36
C ILE A 219 3.31 -8.79 17.25
N GLY A 220 3.86 -8.18 16.21
CA GLY A 220 5.30 -8.09 16.00
C GLY A 220 5.92 -9.38 15.45
N LEU A 221 7.10 -9.76 15.96
CA LEU A 221 7.85 -10.90 15.45
C LEU A 221 7.23 -12.23 15.93
N LEU A 222 6.96 -13.12 14.98
CA LEU A 222 6.52 -14.50 15.22
C LEU A 222 7.59 -15.48 14.77
N GLU A 223 7.80 -16.51 15.58
CA GLU A 223 8.85 -17.50 15.39
C GLU A 223 8.28 -18.91 15.50
N ILE A 224 8.63 -19.77 14.54
CA ILE A 224 8.27 -21.18 14.58
C ILE A 224 9.52 -22.02 14.31
N ASN A 225 9.85 -22.91 15.24
CA ASN A 225 10.82 -23.97 14.98
C ASN A 225 10.20 -25.00 14.01
N ILE A 226 10.93 -25.31 12.94
CA ILE A 226 10.54 -26.31 11.94
C ILE A 226 11.38 -27.59 12.12
N PRO A 227 10.80 -28.77 11.86
CA PRO A 227 11.57 -30.01 11.79
C PRO A 227 12.58 -29.95 10.63
N SER A 228 13.66 -30.73 10.71
CA SER A 228 14.80 -30.69 9.78
C SER A 228 14.52 -31.21 8.34
N SER A 229 13.28 -31.14 7.86
CA SER A 229 12.89 -31.45 6.48
C SER A 229 12.30 -30.19 5.84
N ASN A 230 12.64 -29.94 4.57
CA ASN A 230 12.52 -28.62 3.95
C ASN A 230 11.66 -28.62 2.67
N LYS A 231 10.60 -29.43 2.60
CA LYS A 231 9.64 -29.30 1.48
C LYS A 231 8.75 -28.10 1.74
N ILE A 232 9.10 -26.98 1.12
CA ILE A 232 8.40 -25.70 1.26
C ILE A 232 7.51 -25.47 0.04
N LYS A 233 6.21 -25.26 0.26
CA LYS A 233 5.22 -24.89 -0.75
C LYS A 233 4.47 -23.64 -0.30
N PHE A 234 4.55 -22.57 -1.07
CA PHE A 234 3.75 -21.37 -0.83
C PHE A 234 2.39 -21.49 -1.53
N LEU A 235 1.32 -21.19 -0.80
CA LEU A 235 0.00 -20.99 -1.39
C LEU A 235 -0.22 -19.51 -1.75
N ASN A 236 0.37 -18.62 -0.96
CA ASN A 236 0.51 -17.19 -1.24
C ASN A 236 1.65 -16.63 -0.38
N GLU A 237 1.83 -15.31 -0.37
CA GLU A 237 2.88 -14.62 0.39
C GLU A 237 2.84 -14.92 1.90
N LYS A 238 1.65 -15.05 2.48
CA LYS A 238 1.47 -15.22 3.94
C LYS A 238 1.17 -16.66 4.36
N THR A 239 0.99 -17.58 3.41
CA THR A 239 0.57 -18.97 3.66
C THR A 239 1.58 -19.94 3.08
N VAL A 240 2.23 -20.71 3.95
CA VAL A 240 3.28 -21.66 3.60
C VAL A 240 3.00 -23.02 4.21
N ILE A 241 3.26 -24.07 3.43
CA ILE A 241 3.27 -25.45 3.89
C ILE A 241 4.72 -25.90 3.93
N ILE A 242 5.18 -26.33 5.10
CA ILE A 242 6.53 -26.86 5.34
C ILE A 242 6.37 -28.29 5.83
N ASP A 243 6.59 -29.25 4.95
CA ASP A 243 6.27 -30.67 5.14
C ASP A 243 4.81 -30.88 5.57
N GLN A 244 4.57 -31.14 6.86
CA GLN A 244 3.25 -31.36 7.46
C GLN A 244 2.71 -30.12 8.19
N LEU A 245 3.49 -29.04 8.25
CA LEU A 245 3.14 -27.84 8.97
C LEU A 245 2.55 -26.80 8.01
N ILE A 246 1.31 -26.41 8.25
CA ILE A 246 0.69 -25.25 7.58
C ILE A 246 0.87 -24.04 8.49
N VAL A 247 1.44 -22.97 7.95
CA VAL A 247 1.63 -21.68 8.63
C VAL A 247 0.91 -20.58 7.86
N ILE A 248 0.07 -19.82 8.56
CA ILE A 248 -0.65 -18.66 8.04
C ILE A 248 -0.29 -17.46 8.90
N SER A 249 0.32 -16.44 8.31
CA SER A 249 0.75 -15.21 8.99
C SER A 249 1.58 -15.47 10.24
N GLY A 250 2.59 -16.34 10.12
CA GLY A 250 3.47 -16.70 11.24
C GLY A 250 2.83 -17.56 12.33
N LYS A 251 1.59 -18.03 12.16
CA LYS A 251 0.89 -18.91 13.13
C LYS A 251 0.63 -20.28 12.51
N LYS A 252 0.80 -21.33 13.31
CA LYS A 252 0.43 -22.69 12.92
C LYS A 252 -1.07 -22.76 12.67
N PHE A 253 -1.49 -23.46 11.62
CA PHE A 253 -2.90 -23.71 11.36
C PHE A 253 -3.55 -24.43 12.55
N GLY A 254 -4.75 -23.99 12.91
CA GLY A 254 -5.36 -24.36 14.20
C GLY A 254 -5.76 -25.83 14.33
N TYR A 255 -5.98 -26.54 13.23
CA TYR A 255 -6.44 -27.93 13.27
C TYR A 255 -5.27 -28.93 13.15
N PRO A 256 -4.96 -29.73 14.18
CA PRO A 256 -3.77 -30.59 14.19
C PRO A 256 -3.79 -31.74 13.15
N ALA A 257 -4.97 -32.22 12.79
CA ALA A 257 -5.13 -33.34 11.85
C ALA A 257 -5.48 -32.88 10.42
N VAL A 258 -5.17 -31.62 10.09
CA VAL A 258 -5.27 -31.12 8.73
C VAL A 258 -4.36 -31.92 7.80
N ASP A 259 -4.83 -32.26 6.60
CA ASP A 259 -4.04 -32.93 5.57
C ASP A 259 -3.31 -31.88 4.70
N PRO A 260 -1.99 -31.67 4.89
CA PRO A 260 -1.27 -30.57 4.24
C PRO A 260 -1.03 -30.84 2.74
N GLY A 261 -1.07 -32.12 2.33
CA GLY A 261 -0.90 -32.52 0.94
C GLY A 261 -2.05 -32.09 0.04
N SER A 262 -3.27 -32.08 0.57
CA SER A 262 -4.51 -31.68 -0.12
C SER A 262 -5.06 -30.32 0.34
N PHE A 263 -4.34 -29.60 1.21
CA PHE A 263 -4.82 -28.33 1.72
C PHE A 263 -4.89 -27.25 0.63
N GLU A 264 -6.05 -26.63 0.54
CA GLU A 264 -6.37 -25.54 -0.38
C GLU A 264 -6.90 -24.34 0.42
N LEU A 265 -6.30 -23.18 0.18
CA LEU A 265 -6.86 -21.91 0.65
C LEU A 265 -7.84 -21.40 -0.41
N LEU A 266 -9.14 -21.43 -0.09
CA LEU A 266 -10.22 -21.13 -1.03
C LEU A 266 -10.59 -19.65 -1.03
N GLU A 267 -10.58 -19.01 0.14
CA GLU A 267 -10.90 -17.59 0.29
C GLU A 267 -10.16 -17.01 1.49
N GLY A 268 -9.56 -15.84 1.27
CA GLY A 268 -8.79 -15.18 2.29
C GLY A 268 -8.01 -14.00 1.73
N SER A 269 -7.69 -13.04 2.59
CA SER A 269 -6.84 -11.90 2.23
C SER A 269 -5.98 -11.48 3.41
N ASN A 270 -4.82 -10.89 3.12
CA ASN A 270 -3.91 -10.31 4.11
C ASN A 270 -3.53 -11.24 5.27
N GLY A 271 -3.55 -12.56 5.04
CA GLY A 271 -3.18 -13.51 6.07
C GLY A 271 -4.34 -14.02 6.93
N ASN A 272 -5.57 -13.72 6.53
CA ASN A 272 -6.79 -14.33 7.03
C ASN A 272 -7.23 -15.45 6.07
N ALA A 273 -7.40 -16.67 6.58
CA ALA A 273 -7.99 -17.78 5.86
C ALA A 273 -9.47 -17.89 6.25
N THR A 274 -10.34 -17.25 5.46
CA THR A 274 -11.79 -17.28 5.70
C THR A 274 -12.34 -18.67 5.40
N TRP A 275 -12.03 -19.21 4.21
CA TRP A 275 -12.36 -20.56 3.81
C TRP A 275 -11.10 -21.30 3.35
N SER A 276 -10.96 -22.52 3.82
CA SER A 276 -9.96 -23.47 3.34
C SER A 276 -10.55 -24.86 3.42
N ARG A 277 -9.95 -25.82 2.70
CA ARG A 277 -10.32 -27.23 2.83
C ARG A 277 -9.09 -28.10 2.73
N ASP A 278 -9.24 -29.32 3.18
CA ASP A 278 -8.43 -30.44 2.72
C ASP A 278 -9.35 -31.52 2.12
N LYS A 279 -8.81 -32.69 1.79
CA LYS A 279 -9.61 -33.79 1.22
C LYS A 279 -10.70 -34.34 2.16
N ASN A 280 -10.60 -34.08 3.46
CA ASN A 280 -11.46 -34.66 4.50
C ASN A 280 -12.41 -33.63 5.14
N HIS A 281 -12.03 -32.35 5.20
CA HIS A 281 -12.75 -31.33 5.94
C HIS A 281 -12.77 -29.98 5.23
N VAL A 282 -13.82 -29.22 5.48
CA VAL A 282 -13.87 -27.78 5.22
C VAL A 282 -13.57 -27.03 6.52
N TYR A 283 -12.89 -25.90 6.40
CA TYR A 283 -12.56 -25.03 7.51
C TYR A 283 -13.06 -23.61 7.26
N TYR A 284 -13.76 -23.06 8.26
CA TYR A 284 -14.13 -21.65 8.31
C TYR A 284 -13.32 -20.95 9.39
N LYS A 285 -12.56 -19.90 9.04
CA LYS A 285 -11.66 -19.19 9.96
C LYS A 285 -10.75 -20.14 10.76
N GLN A 286 -10.18 -21.14 10.07
CA GLN A 286 -9.29 -22.18 10.62
C GLN A 286 -9.94 -23.14 11.64
N GLN A 287 -11.25 -23.11 11.80
CA GLN A 287 -12.01 -24.08 12.60
C GLN A 287 -12.67 -25.08 11.66
N ILE A 288 -12.73 -26.37 12.06
CA ILE A 288 -13.47 -27.38 11.29
C ILE A 288 -14.93 -26.95 11.17
N PHE A 289 -15.47 -27.11 9.98
CA PHE A 289 -16.89 -26.98 9.71
C PHE A 289 -17.42 -28.31 9.16
N SER A 290 -17.92 -29.15 10.07
CA SER A 290 -18.28 -30.55 9.83
C SER A 290 -19.49 -30.75 8.92
N GLU A 291 -20.33 -29.74 8.80
CA GLU A 291 -21.58 -29.75 8.06
C GLU A 291 -21.39 -29.63 6.55
N ALA A 292 -20.21 -29.18 6.11
CA ALA A 292 -19.88 -28.96 4.72
C ALA A 292 -19.18 -30.17 4.09
N ASP A 293 -19.62 -30.56 2.89
CA ASP A 293 -18.97 -31.59 2.10
C ASP A 293 -17.74 -31.03 1.36
N PRO A 294 -16.49 -31.41 1.72
CA PRO A 294 -15.29 -30.87 1.10
C PRO A 294 -15.20 -31.13 -0.42
N LYS A 295 -15.81 -32.22 -0.91
CA LYS A 295 -15.75 -32.61 -2.32
C LYS A 295 -16.54 -31.69 -3.23
N THR A 296 -17.65 -31.17 -2.73
CA THR A 296 -18.57 -30.32 -3.51
C THR A 296 -18.57 -28.87 -3.06
N PHE A 297 -17.71 -28.52 -2.08
CA PHE A 297 -17.61 -27.17 -1.54
C PHE A 297 -17.09 -26.15 -2.55
N GLU A 298 -17.79 -25.03 -2.66
CA GLU A 298 -17.50 -23.90 -3.54
C GLU A 298 -17.70 -22.59 -2.77
N VAL A 299 -16.69 -21.72 -2.79
CA VAL A 299 -16.84 -20.36 -2.26
C VAL A 299 -17.43 -19.45 -3.34
N LEU A 300 -18.58 -18.84 -3.05
CA LEU A 300 -19.24 -17.93 -3.98
C LEU A 300 -18.76 -16.49 -3.81
N LYS A 301 -18.59 -16.03 -2.56
CA LYS A 301 -18.13 -14.68 -2.23
C LYS A 301 -17.85 -14.53 -0.74
N PHE A 302 -16.63 -14.15 -0.35
CA PHE A 302 -16.27 -13.86 1.04
C PHE A 302 -16.73 -14.98 2.00
N ALA A 303 -17.63 -14.70 2.95
CA ALA A 303 -18.15 -15.70 3.89
C ALA A 303 -19.27 -16.58 3.33
N VAL A 304 -19.70 -16.40 2.07
CA VAL A 304 -20.78 -17.18 1.45
C VAL A 304 -20.20 -18.28 0.57
N ALA A 305 -20.60 -19.50 0.85
CA ALA A 305 -20.19 -20.70 0.15
C ALA A 305 -21.38 -21.65 0.00
N LYS A 306 -21.22 -22.72 -0.77
CA LYS A 306 -22.19 -23.81 -0.85
C LYS A 306 -21.50 -25.15 -1.04
N ASP A 307 -22.20 -26.22 -0.75
CA ASP A 307 -21.90 -27.55 -1.24
C ASP A 307 -23.09 -28.09 -2.05
N ALA A 308 -23.10 -29.37 -2.38
CA ALA A 308 -24.19 -29.97 -3.15
C ALA A 308 -25.56 -29.97 -2.44
N LYS A 309 -25.62 -29.73 -1.12
CA LYS A 309 -26.83 -29.86 -0.29
C LYS A 309 -27.22 -28.59 0.45
N HIS A 310 -26.26 -27.71 0.75
CA HIS A 310 -26.47 -26.57 1.61
C HIS A 310 -25.78 -25.32 1.06
N ILE A 311 -26.37 -24.16 1.37
CA ILE A 311 -25.72 -22.86 1.26
C ILE A 311 -25.26 -22.46 2.67
N PHE A 312 -24.10 -21.83 2.78
CA PHE A 312 -23.50 -21.45 4.04
C PHE A 312 -23.23 -19.95 4.07
N ILE A 313 -23.46 -19.35 5.24
CA ILE A 313 -23.04 -17.99 5.56
C ILE A 313 -22.17 -18.06 6.81
N GLY A 314 -20.86 -17.98 6.62
CA GLY A 314 -19.90 -18.29 7.67
C GLY A 314 -20.07 -19.71 8.19
N ASN A 315 -20.21 -19.87 9.50
CA ASN A 315 -20.38 -21.17 10.15
C ASN A 315 -21.87 -21.59 10.33
N LYS A 316 -22.79 -21.07 9.52
CA LYS A 316 -24.22 -21.33 9.62
C LYS A 316 -24.78 -21.82 8.27
N ILE A 317 -25.70 -22.78 8.32
CA ILE A 317 -26.50 -23.20 7.16
C ILE A 317 -27.56 -22.13 6.87
N PHE A 318 -27.69 -21.76 5.61
CA PHE A 318 -28.70 -20.83 5.11
C PHE A 318 -29.77 -21.61 4.32
N ASN A 319 -30.96 -21.68 4.90
CA ASN A 319 -32.09 -22.43 4.33
C ASN A 319 -32.98 -21.52 3.47
N GLY A 320 -33.66 -22.12 2.48
CA GLY A 320 -34.69 -21.44 1.67
C GLY A 320 -34.40 -21.43 0.16
N PRO A 321 -33.25 -20.93 -0.30
CA PRO A 321 -32.93 -20.86 -1.73
C PRO A 321 -32.73 -22.24 -2.37
N ASP A 322 -32.83 -22.30 -3.70
CA ASP A 322 -32.43 -23.48 -4.48
C ASP A 322 -30.89 -23.58 -4.53
N VAL A 323 -30.33 -24.48 -3.73
CA VAL A 323 -28.88 -24.73 -3.59
C VAL A 323 -28.22 -24.98 -4.96
N LYS A 324 -28.90 -25.71 -5.85
CA LYS A 324 -28.31 -26.12 -7.13
C LYS A 324 -28.01 -24.91 -8.00
N SER A 325 -28.97 -24.01 -8.18
CA SER A 325 -28.85 -22.82 -9.02
C SER A 325 -28.29 -21.59 -8.30
N PHE A 326 -28.20 -21.60 -6.96
CA PHE A 326 -27.72 -20.46 -6.19
C PHE A 326 -26.30 -20.06 -6.59
N LYS A 327 -26.14 -18.80 -7.02
CA LYS A 327 -24.89 -18.26 -7.57
C LYS A 327 -24.72 -16.78 -7.28
N LYS A 328 -23.46 -16.32 -7.31
CA LYS A 328 -23.11 -14.90 -7.33
C LYS A 328 -23.41 -14.30 -8.71
N VAL A 329 -23.86 -13.05 -8.74
CA VAL A 329 -24.12 -12.30 -9.98
C VAL A 329 -23.15 -11.12 -10.16
N ASP A 330 -23.05 -10.66 -11.41
CA ASP A 330 -22.32 -9.45 -11.76
C ASP A 330 -23.14 -8.19 -11.44
N LYS A 331 -22.70 -7.43 -10.43
CA LYS A 331 -23.36 -6.20 -9.99
C LYS A 331 -23.37 -5.09 -11.03
N SER A 332 -22.56 -5.18 -12.09
CA SER A 332 -22.61 -4.23 -13.20
C SER A 332 -23.91 -4.34 -14.01
N ARG A 333 -24.58 -5.49 -13.93
CA ARG A 333 -25.80 -5.82 -14.70
C ARG A 333 -27.06 -5.84 -13.86
N VAL A 334 -26.95 -6.09 -12.56
CA VAL A 334 -28.10 -6.27 -11.66
C VAL A 334 -27.83 -5.66 -10.28
N ASN A 335 -28.90 -5.28 -9.57
CA ASN A 335 -28.82 -4.65 -8.25
C ASN A 335 -28.99 -5.66 -7.09
N HIS A 336 -28.26 -6.78 -7.13
CA HIS A 336 -28.20 -7.78 -6.05
C HIS A 336 -26.87 -8.55 -6.09
N ASP A 337 -26.60 -9.38 -5.08
CA ASP A 337 -25.33 -10.12 -4.97
C ASP A 337 -25.47 -11.60 -5.33
N PHE A 338 -26.62 -12.20 -5.05
CA PHE A 338 -26.90 -13.60 -5.35
C PHE A 338 -28.32 -13.83 -5.84
N GLU A 339 -28.51 -14.85 -6.65
CA GLU A 339 -29.82 -15.30 -7.12
C GLU A 339 -29.87 -16.82 -7.28
N ASP A 340 -31.09 -17.35 -7.40
CA ASP A 340 -31.38 -18.71 -7.82
C ASP A 340 -32.46 -18.76 -8.92
N ASP A 341 -32.67 -19.94 -9.50
CA ASP A 341 -33.63 -20.16 -10.59
C ASP A 341 -35.10 -20.16 -10.11
N LEU A 342 -35.34 -20.20 -8.79
CA LEU A 342 -36.68 -19.99 -8.19
C LEU A 342 -37.04 -18.50 -8.08
N GLY A 343 -36.14 -17.60 -8.50
CA GLY A 343 -36.35 -16.16 -8.50
C GLY A 343 -36.02 -15.49 -7.17
N ASN A 344 -35.44 -16.20 -6.21
CA ASN A 344 -34.95 -15.58 -4.99
C ASN A 344 -33.71 -14.74 -5.30
N ARG A 345 -33.60 -13.57 -4.68
CA ARG A 345 -32.49 -12.63 -4.87
C ARG A 345 -32.06 -12.10 -3.52
N TYR A 346 -30.76 -11.93 -3.32
CA TYR A 346 -30.20 -11.54 -2.03
C TYR A 346 -29.12 -10.46 -2.15
N TRP A 347 -29.12 -9.53 -1.21
CA TRP A 347 -28.00 -8.63 -0.94
C TRP A 347 -27.06 -9.24 0.09
N TYR A 348 -25.76 -9.12 -0.18
CA TYR A 348 -24.73 -9.39 0.81
C TYR A 348 -24.60 -8.19 1.74
N GLN A 349 -24.81 -8.38 3.03
CA GLN A 349 -24.64 -7.32 4.03
C GLN A 349 -23.85 -7.82 5.24
N THR A 350 -23.29 -6.87 5.98
CA THR A 350 -22.66 -7.13 7.27
C THR A 350 -23.38 -6.33 8.34
N ASN A 351 -23.89 -7.02 9.37
CA ASN A 351 -24.61 -6.43 10.49
C ASN A 351 -23.90 -6.81 11.80
N LYS A 352 -23.41 -5.82 12.55
CA LYS A 352 -22.65 -6.03 13.81
C LYS A 352 -21.52 -7.07 13.70
N GLY A 353 -20.87 -7.16 12.54
CA GLY A 353 -19.78 -8.10 12.29
C GLY A 353 -20.21 -9.50 11.83
N GLU A 354 -21.52 -9.80 11.80
CA GLU A 354 -22.04 -11.01 11.17
C GLU A 354 -22.41 -10.74 9.71
N VAL A 355 -22.13 -11.70 8.84
CA VAL A 355 -22.55 -11.68 7.45
C VAL A 355 -23.97 -12.21 7.37
N ILE A 356 -24.83 -11.52 6.61
CA ILE A 356 -26.20 -11.93 6.36
C ILE A 356 -26.55 -11.77 4.88
N LEU A 357 -27.48 -12.59 4.41
CA LEU A 357 -28.11 -12.45 3.10
C LEU A 357 -29.51 -11.90 3.29
N VAL A 358 -29.75 -10.69 2.79
CA VAL A 358 -31.05 -10.02 2.91
C VAL A 358 -31.84 -10.24 1.63
N PRO A 359 -33.03 -10.83 1.68
CA PRO A 359 -33.88 -10.98 0.50
C PRO A 359 -34.19 -9.63 -0.15
N VAL A 360 -34.10 -9.57 -1.48
CA VAL A 360 -34.53 -8.41 -2.26
C VAL A 360 -36.04 -8.46 -2.36
N THR A 361 -36.73 -7.78 -1.45
CA THR A 361 -38.18 -7.61 -1.54
C THR A 361 -38.47 -6.55 -2.60
N LYS A 362 -39.32 -6.90 -3.57
CA LYS A 362 -39.94 -5.89 -4.45
C LYS A 362 -40.79 -4.99 -3.53
N LYS A 363 -40.43 -3.71 -3.43
CA LYS A 363 -41.39 -2.67 -3.02
C LYS A 363 -42.30 -2.36 -4.19
#